data_AF-A0A9P1FDZ8-F1
#
_entry.id   AF-A0A9P1FDZ8-F1
#
_cell.length_a   1.000
_cell.length_b   1.000
_cell.length_c   1.000
_cell.angle_alpha   90.00
_cell.angle_beta   90.00
_cell.angle_gamma   90.00
#
_symmetry.space_group_name_H-M   'P 1'
#
loop_
_entity.id
_entity.type
_entity.pdbx_description
1 polymer ?
#
loop_
_entity_poly.entity_id
_entity_poly.type
_entity_poly.pdbx_seq_one_letter_code
_entity_poly.pdbx_strand_id
1 'polypeptide(L)'
;MNPGMWQYISILKIERVENGMQEDGSAEPYYKALQRGIENQGVSFVPGLHTRWVFHGSSAVESIVSNPISGFQPLMSGTRGNALWGPGTYFARDAKYVYDGGFCGPSMDGSRQILLCLLMNGFVCLGDPEHKGVLPFRQGRHRYNASVDSLSNPEIFVTQSPGAAYPAYVITFS
;
A
#
# COMPACT_ATOMS: atom_id res chain seq x y z
N MET A 1 -2.07 -17.80 -13.05
CA MET A 1 -3.51 -17.40 -13.04
C MET A 1 -4.10 -17.71 -14.40
N ASN A 2 -5.33 -18.26 -14.45
CA ASN A 2 -6.04 -18.55 -15.69
C ASN A 2 -6.83 -17.29 -16.13
N PRO A 3 -6.56 -16.70 -17.32
CA PRO A 3 -7.26 -15.50 -17.79
C PRO A 3 -8.78 -15.68 -17.92
N GLY A 4 -9.27 -16.92 -18.07
CA GLY A 4 -10.70 -17.22 -18.13
C GLY A 4 -11.47 -17.06 -16.82
N MET A 5 -10.81 -16.70 -15.72
CA MET A 5 -11.43 -16.47 -14.39
C MET A 5 -11.70 -14.98 -14.08
N TRP A 6 -11.34 -14.07 -14.98
CA TRP A 6 -11.62 -12.64 -14.79
C TRP A 6 -13.01 -12.35 -15.32
N GLN A 7 -14.00 -12.37 -14.43
CA GLN A 7 -15.32 -11.83 -14.77
C GLN A 7 -15.15 -10.34 -15.05
N TYR A 8 -15.78 -9.87 -16.11
CA TYR A 8 -15.86 -8.45 -16.39
C TYR A 8 -16.57 -7.75 -15.21
N ILE A 9 -15.92 -6.73 -14.66
CA ILE A 9 -16.45 -5.87 -13.60
C ILE A 9 -16.65 -4.49 -14.21
N SER A 10 -17.81 -3.88 -13.98
CA SER A 10 -18.12 -2.56 -14.53
C SER A 10 -17.50 -1.47 -13.67
N ILE A 11 -16.59 -0.68 -14.25
CA ILE A 11 -16.08 0.52 -13.60
C ILE A 11 -17.13 1.62 -13.72
N LEU A 12 -17.57 2.16 -12.59
CA LEU A 12 -18.55 3.25 -12.53
C LEU A 12 -17.86 4.61 -12.63
N LYS A 13 -16.75 4.80 -11.90
CA LYS A 13 -15.93 6.02 -11.95
C LYS A 13 -14.51 5.80 -11.41
N ILE A 14 -13.61 6.67 -11.83
CA ILE A 14 -12.24 6.79 -11.30
C ILE A 14 -12.01 8.25 -10.93
N GLU A 15 -11.68 8.50 -9.67
CA GLU A 15 -11.50 9.84 -9.12
C GLU A 15 -10.04 10.01 -8.70
N ARG A 16 -9.36 11.04 -9.21
CA ARG A 16 -8.02 11.41 -8.74
C ARG A 16 -8.16 12.04 -7.36
N VAL A 17 -7.34 11.59 -6.42
CA VAL A 17 -7.25 12.22 -5.10
C VAL A 17 -6.33 13.44 -5.20
N GLU A 18 -6.85 14.59 -4.79
CA GLU A 18 -6.12 15.86 -4.76
C GLU A 18 -6.06 16.40 -3.33
N ASN A 19 -5.20 15.80 -2.52
CA ASN A 19 -4.99 16.22 -1.14
C ASN A 19 -3.55 16.70 -0.95
N GLY A 20 -3.33 17.99 -1.22
CA GLY A 20 -1.99 18.59 -1.13
C GLY A 20 -1.38 18.52 0.27
N MET A 21 -2.18 18.58 1.34
CA MET A 21 -1.66 18.44 2.71
C MET A 21 -1.10 17.02 2.96
N GLN A 22 -1.76 16.00 2.45
CA GLN A 22 -1.29 14.62 2.53
C GLN A 22 -0.06 14.38 1.65
N GLU A 23 -0.06 14.94 0.44
CA GLU A 23 1.07 14.86 -0.50
C GLU A 23 2.31 15.54 0.10
N ASP A 24 2.22 16.84 0.39
CA ASP A 24 3.34 17.66 0.87
C ASP A 24 3.76 17.31 2.31
N GLY A 25 2.79 16.93 3.15
CA GLY A 25 3.02 16.67 4.57
C GLY A 25 3.48 15.24 4.88
N SER A 26 3.23 14.28 3.99
CA SER A 26 3.45 12.86 4.27
C SER A 26 4.17 12.11 3.15
N ALA A 27 3.58 12.06 1.96
CA ALA A 27 4.07 11.21 0.88
C ALA A 27 5.38 11.74 0.28
N GLU A 28 5.44 13.03 -0.06
CA GLU A 28 6.61 13.64 -0.70
C GLU A 28 7.84 13.65 0.23
N PRO A 29 7.73 14.02 1.53
CA PRO A 29 8.84 13.92 2.46
C PRO A 29 9.36 12.49 2.62
N TYR A 30 8.47 11.50 2.68
CA TYR A 30 8.85 10.09 2.75
C TYR A 30 9.58 9.64 1.48
N TYR A 31 9.05 9.97 0.30
CA TYR A 31 9.68 9.65 -0.99
C TYR A 31 11.09 10.24 -1.07
N LYS A 32 11.26 11.54 -0.76
CA LYS A 32 12.55 12.22 -0.78
C LYS A 32 13.53 11.59 0.24
N ALA A 33 13.05 11.21 1.42
CA ALA A 33 13.88 10.55 2.43
C ALA A 33 14.30 9.14 2.00
N LEU A 34 13.38 8.38 1.39
CA LEU A 34 13.66 7.05 0.85
C LEU A 34 14.70 7.11 -0.28
N GLN A 35 14.49 8.00 -1.24
CA GLN A 35 15.41 8.21 -2.36
C GLN A 35 16.83 8.51 -1.87
N ARG A 36 16.98 9.56 -1.04
CA ARG A 36 18.28 9.90 -0.44
C ARG A 36 18.86 8.74 0.37
N GLY A 37 18.02 8.02 1.11
CA GLY A 37 18.43 6.88 1.91
C GLY A 37 19.03 5.76 1.07
N ILE A 38 18.43 5.45 -0.08
CA ILE A 38 18.91 4.44 -1.03
C ILE A 38 20.20 4.92 -1.70
N GLU A 39 20.24 6.15 -2.18
CA GLU A 39 21.40 6.74 -2.86
C GLU A 39 22.63 6.85 -1.93
N ASN A 40 22.43 7.20 -0.65
CA ASN A 40 23.49 7.22 0.35
C ASN A 40 24.09 5.84 0.66
N GLN A 41 23.41 4.76 0.28
CA GLN A 41 23.92 3.39 0.39
C GLN A 41 24.68 2.96 -0.88
N GLY A 42 24.92 3.88 -1.83
CA GLY A 42 25.61 3.60 -3.09
C GLY A 42 24.74 2.89 -4.13
N VAL A 43 23.42 2.92 -3.96
CA VAL A 43 22.45 2.27 -4.86
C VAL A 43 21.64 3.36 -5.57
N SER A 44 21.50 3.31 -6.89
CA SER A 44 20.65 4.25 -7.61
C SER A 44 19.18 4.01 -7.27
N PHE A 45 18.41 5.07 -7.04
CA PHE A 45 16.98 4.96 -6.88
C PHE A 45 16.29 4.69 -8.25
N VAL A 46 15.56 3.59 -8.35
CA VAL A 46 14.84 3.19 -9.57
C VAL A 46 13.32 3.15 -9.31
N PRO A 47 12.52 4.04 -9.93
CA PRO A 47 11.06 3.93 -9.94
C PRO A 47 10.60 2.59 -10.52
N GLY A 48 9.52 2.01 -10.00
CA GLY A 48 9.05 0.68 -10.38
C GLY A 48 9.75 -0.48 -9.66
N LEU A 49 10.95 -0.25 -9.12
CA LEU A 49 11.64 -1.18 -8.22
C LEU A 49 11.45 -0.76 -6.75
N HIS A 50 11.76 0.50 -6.45
CA HIS A 50 11.61 1.08 -5.10
C HIS A 50 10.27 1.78 -4.89
N THR A 51 9.48 1.89 -5.95
CA THR A 51 8.09 2.31 -5.90
C THR A 51 7.23 1.36 -6.70
N ARG A 52 5.95 1.22 -6.32
CA ARG A 52 5.02 0.33 -7.01
C ARG A 52 3.58 0.84 -6.93
N TRP A 53 2.87 0.73 -8.05
CA TRP A 53 1.41 0.88 -8.06
C TRP A 53 0.78 -0.38 -7.46
N VAL A 54 -0.05 -0.20 -6.43
CA VAL A 54 -0.67 -1.28 -5.66
C VAL A 54 -2.09 -0.91 -5.27
N PHE A 55 -2.91 -1.90 -4.99
CA PHE A 55 -4.30 -1.71 -4.61
C PHE A 55 -4.51 -1.83 -3.09
N HIS A 56 -5.45 -1.07 -2.55
CA HIS A 56 -5.87 -1.15 -1.15
C HIS A 56 -7.39 -1.12 -1.04
N GLY A 57 -7.96 -2.14 -0.41
CA GLY A 57 -9.38 -2.17 -0.05
C GLY A 57 -9.57 -1.72 1.39
N SER A 58 -10.55 -0.85 1.62
CA SER A 58 -10.89 -0.39 2.96
C SER A 58 -12.37 -0.01 3.02
N SER A 59 -12.99 -0.14 4.19
CA SER A 59 -14.29 0.47 4.47
C SER A 59 -14.18 1.95 4.86
N ALA A 60 -12.96 2.47 4.97
CA ALA A 60 -12.64 3.83 5.41
C ALA A 60 -11.96 4.65 4.31
N VAL A 61 -12.31 4.40 3.03
CA VAL A 61 -11.72 5.10 1.87
C VAL A 61 -11.76 6.62 2.06
N GLU A 62 -12.93 7.17 2.40
CA GLU A 62 -13.09 8.62 2.62
C GLU A 62 -12.15 9.15 3.71
N SER A 63 -12.03 8.42 4.82
CA SER A 63 -11.12 8.79 5.91
C SER A 63 -9.65 8.72 5.51
N ILE A 64 -9.26 7.86 4.56
CA ILE A 64 -7.89 7.75 4.06
C ILE A 64 -7.58 8.93 3.12
N VAL A 65 -8.48 9.23 2.19
CA VAL A 65 -8.23 10.26 1.15
C VAL A 65 -8.38 11.69 1.67
N SER A 66 -9.24 11.92 2.66
CA SER A 66 -9.47 13.26 3.24
C SER A 66 -8.54 13.60 4.42
N ASN A 67 -7.76 12.66 4.95
CA ASN A 67 -6.92 12.91 6.11
C ASN A 67 -5.79 13.92 5.78
N PRO A 68 -5.69 15.05 6.51
CA PRO A 68 -4.75 16.12 6.19
C PRO A 68 -3.30 15.84 6.63
N ILE A 69 -3.08 14.88 7.53
CA ILE A 69 -1.77 14.67 8.19
C ILE A 69 -1.20 13.28 7.88
N SER A 70 -2.05 12.25 7.92
CA SER A 70 -1.65 10.85 7.79
C SER A 70 -2.63 10.15 6.86
N GLY A 71 -2.24 9.82 5.63
CA GLY A 71 -3.14 9.07 4.74
C GLY A 71 -3.48 7.70 5.30
N PHE A 72 -2.51 6.80 5.27
CA PHE A 72 -2.67 5.49 5.90
C PHE A 72 -2.30 5.57 7.37
N GLN A 73 -3.07 4.92 8.25
CA GLN A 73 -2.79 4.80 9.67
C GLN A 73 -2.55 3.33 10.05
N PRO A 74 -1.31 2.82 9.92
CA PRO A 74 -1.00 1.39 10.06
C PRO A 74 -1.36 0.77 11.42
N LEU A 75 -1.43 1.60 12.47
CA LEU A 75 -1.80 1.19 13.83
C LEU A 75 -3.32 1.21 14.07
N MET A 76 -4.08 1.91 13.23
CA MET A 76 -5.55 2.00 13.29
C MET A 76 -6.23 1.09 12.24
N SER A 77 -5.50 0.70 11.19
CA SER A 77 -5.95 -0.30 10.24
C SER A 77 -5.97 -1.66 10.93
N GLY A 78 -7.06 -1.96 11.63
CA GLY A 78 -7.29 -3.28 12.19
C GLY A 78 -7.10 -4.32 11.08
N THR A 79 -6.08 -5.16 11.20
CA THR A 79 -5.91 -6.30 10.31
C THR A 79 -7.16 -7.16 10.44
N ARG A 80 -7.89 -7.35 9.34
CA ARG A 80 -8.94 -8.38 9.28
C ARG A 80 -8.22 -9.74 9.37
N GLY A 81 -8.07 -10.26 10.60
CA GLY A 81 -7.37 -11.52 10.90
C GLY A 81 -6.00 -11.34 11.56
N ASN A 82 -5.28 -12.44 11.73
CA ASN A 82 -3.88 -12.42 12.21
C ASN A 82 -3.00 -11.70 11.18
N ALA A 83 -2.13 -10.80 11.62
CA ALA A 83 -1.20 -10.07 10.77
C ALA A 83 -0.07 -10.99 10.27
N LEU A 84 -0.39 -11.86 9.30
CA LEU A 84 0.48 -12.96 8.83
C LEU A 84 1.85 -12.50 8.33
N TRP A 85 1.94 -11.29 7.76
CA TRP A 85 3.20 -10.74 7.23
C TRP A 85 3.74 -9.58 8.08
N GLY A 86 3.25 -9.48 9.31
CA GLY A 86 3.57 -8.43 10.27
C GLY A 86 2.53 -7.32 10.36
N PRO A 87 2.54 -6.54 11.44
CA PRO A 87 1.64 -5.40 11.59
C PRO A 87 1.95 -4.32 10.54
N GLY A 88 0.92 -3.65 10.04
CA GLY A 88 1.06 -2.54 9.11
C GLY A 88 -0.17 -2.35 8.22
N THR A 89 -0.04 -1.45 7.24
CA THR A 89 -1.01 -1.28 6.16
C THR A 89 -0.67 -2.23 5.02
N TYR A 90 -1.67 -3.01 4.58
CA TYR A 90 -1.52 -4.04 3.56
C TYR A 90 -1.96 -3.52 2.19
N PHE A 91 -1.19 -3.82 1.17
CA PHE A 91 -1.47 -3.50 -0.22
C PHE A 91 -1.31 -4.75 -1.07
N ALA A 92 -2.11 -4.87 -2.12
CA ALA A 92 -2.04 -5.98 -3.07
C ALA A 92 -1.50 -5.52 -4.42
N ARG A 93 -0.77 -6.40 -5.11
CA ARG A 93 -0.38 -6.17 -6.50
C ARG A 93 -1.62 -6.15 -7.41
N ASP A 94 -2.54 -7.10 -7.21
CA ASP A 94 -3.68 -7.28 -8.07
C ASP A 94 -4.99 -6.86 -7.38
N ALA A 95 -5.83 -6.07 -8.05
CA ALA A 95 -7.14 -5.66 -7.55
C ALA A 95 -8.05 -6.86 -7.22
N LYS A 96 -7.86 -7.99 -7.91
CA LYS A 96 -8.59 -9.23 -7.67
C LYS A 96 -8.37 -9.77 -6.26
N TYR A 97 -7.15 -9.68 -5.73
CA TYR A 97 -6.86 -10.11 -4.35
C TYR A 97 -7.70 -9.29 -3.36
N VAL A 98 -7.80 -7.99 -3.59
CA VAL A 98 -8.62 -7.08 -2.76
C VAL A 98 -10.11 -7.44 -2.83
N TYR A 99 -10.61 -7.69 -4.05
CA TYR A 99 -12.01 -8.03 -4.30
C TYR A 99 -12.40 -9.40 -3.72
N ASP A 100 -11.69 -10.46 -4.12
CA ASP A 100 -11.97 -11.84 -3.69
C ASP A 100 -11.77 -12.00 -2.18
N GLY A 101 -10.81 -11.27 -1.59
CA GLY A 101 -10.57 -11.25 -0.15
C GLY A 101 -11.60 -10.44 0.65
N GLY A 102 -12.58 -9.81 -0.01
CA GLY A 102 -13.65 -9.05 0.65
C GLY A 102 -13.17 -7.77 1.33
N PHE A 103 -12.02 -7.23 0.93
CA PHE A 103 -11.43 -6.03 1.51
C PHE A 103 -12.10 -4.74 1.02
N CYS A 104 -12.83 -4.79 -0.10
CA CYS A 104 -13.71 -3.73 -0.60
C CYS A 104 -15.18 -4.14 -0.46
N GLY A 105 -15.76 -3.92 0.72
CA GLY A 105 -17.17 -4.22 1.00
C GLY A 105 -18.12 -3.38 0.13
N PRO A 106 -19.33 -3.88 -0.17
CA PRO A 106 -20.31 -3.12 -0.95
C PRO A 106 -20.90 -1.98 -0.10
N SER A 107 -21.10 -0.84 -0.75
CA SER A 107 -21.92 0.28 -0.30
C SER A 107 -23.41 -0.08 -0.35
N MET A 108 -24.28 0.79 0.18
CA MET A 108 -25.73 0.59 0.18
C MET A 108 -26.33 0.42 -1.22
N ASP A 109 -25.75 1.06 -2.23
CA ASP A 109 -26.15 0.97 -3.64
C ASP A 109 -25.55 -0.24 -4.38
N GLY A 110 -24.80 -1.09 -3.66
CA GLY A 110 -24.10 -2.25 -4.22
C GLY A 110 -22.75 -1.93 -4.86
N SER A 111 -22.39 -0.65 -5.00
CA SER A 111 -21.07 -0.25 -5.50
C SER A 111 -19.96 -0.60 -4.52
N ARG A 112 -18.72 -0.72 -5.00
CA ARG A 112 -17.52 -1.00 -4.20
C ARG A 112 -16.44 0.01 -4.54
N GLN A 113 -15.59 0.29 -3.56
CA GLN A 113 -14.44 1.18 -3.74
C GLN A 113 -13.13 0.45 -3.46
N ILE A 114 -12.14 0.72 -4.31
CA ILE A 114 -10.76 0.29 -4.14
C ILE A 114 -9.83 1.48 -4.42
N LEU A 115 -8.77 1.61 -3.62
CA LEU A 115 -7.74 2.61 -3.85
C LEU A 115 -6.65 2.05 -4.77
N LEU A 116 -6.20 2.86 -5.71
CA LEU A 116 -4.93 2.66 -6.41
C LEU A 116 -3.90 3.62 -5.81
N CYS A 117 -2.87 3.04 -5.22
CA CYS A 117 -1.89 3.76 -4.42
C CYS A 117 -0.50 3.67 -5.06
N LEU A 118 0.27 4.75 -4.97
CA LEU A 118 1.70 4.70 -5.20
C LEU A 118 2.38 4.34 -3.87
N LEU A 119 2.94 3.14 -3.78
CA LEU A 119 3.70 2.66 -2.64
C LEU A 119 5.19 2.93 -2.82
N MET A 120 5.83 3.47 -1.81
CA MET A 120 7.28 3.69 -1.71
C MET A 120 7.92 2.53 -0.93
N ASN A 121 7.97 1.35 -1.56
CA ASN A 121 8.34 0.09 -0.90
C ASN A 121 9.84 -0.06 -0.62
N GLY A 122 10.72 0.69 -1.29
CA GLY A 122 12.16 0.67 -1.04
C GLY A 122 12.78 -0.73 -1.09
N PHE A 123 13.60 -1.05 -0.09
CA PHE A 123 14.10 -2.42 0.10
C PHE A 123 13.08 -3.26 0.86
N VAL A 124 12.80 -4.46 0.35
CA VAL A 124 11.81 -5.37 0.93
C VAL A 124 12.43 -6.59 1.61
N CYS A 125 11.78 -7.11 2.64
CA CYS A 125 12.08 -8.41 3.24
C CYS A 125 10.83 -9.31 3.25
N LEU A 126 11.00 -10.60 3.56
CA LEU A 126 9.86 -11.47 3.82
C LEU A 126 9.10 -10.97 5.06
N GLY A 127 7.77 -11.02 5.03
CA GLY A 127 6.92 -10.67 6.17
C GLY A 127 6.97 -11.70 7.28
N ASP A 128 6.83 -11.22 8.51
CA ASP A 128 6.83 -12.03 9.74
C ASP A 128 5.87 -11.38 10.76
N PRO A 129 4.96 -12.14 11.40
CA PRO A 129 4.08 -11.64 12.45
C PRO A 129 4.81 -10.91 13.60
N GLU A 130 6.09 -11.24 13.85
CA GLU A 130 6.92 -10.67 14.91
C GLU A 130 7.61 -9.35 14.53
N HIS A 131 7.42 -8.84 13.31
CA HIS A 131 7.93 -7.51 12.89
C HIS A 131 7.21 -6.34 13.61
N LYS A 132 7.38 -6.20 14.92
CA LYS A 132 6.67 -5.21 15.74
C LYS A 132 7.32 -3.82 15.62
N GLY A 133 6.64 -2.91 14.93
CA GLY A 133 6.93 -1.46 14.90
C GLY A 133 8.11 -1.03 14.03
N VAL A 134 9.08 -1.92 13.75
CA VAL A 134 10.14 -1.70 12.76
C VAL A 134 10.52 -3.02 12.08
N LEU A 135 10.97 -2.92 10.82
CA LEU A 135 11.50 -4.05 10.06
C LEU A 135 12.98 -4.36 10.42
N PRO A 136 13.47 -5.58 10.15
CA PRO A 136 14.83 -5.99 10.50
C PRO A 136 15.90 -5.15 9.79
N PHE A 137 17.12 -5.18 10.34
CA PHE A 137 18.28 -4.60 9.67
C PHE A 137 18.65 -5.42 8.43
N ARG A 138 18.92 -4.72 7.34
CA ARG A 138 19.43 -5.27 6.08
C ARG A 138 20.94 -5.20 6.02
N GLN A 139 21.51 -4.03 6.34
CA GLN A 139 22.94 -3.76 6.21
C GLN A 139 23.37 -2.69 7.20
N GLY A 140 24.21 -3.05 8.19
CA GLY A 140 24.64 -2.15 9.25
C GLY A 140 23.43 -1.54 9.99
N ARG A 141 23.29 -0.21 9.90
CA ARG A 141 22.17 0.56 10.51
C ARG A 141 20.94 0.71 9.61
N HIS A 142 20.98 0.18 8.38
CA HIS A 142 19.88 0.33 7.42
C HIS A 142 18.87 -0.81 7.57
N ARG A 143 17.60 -0.46 7.75
CA ARG A 143 16.48 -1.40 7.84
C ARG A 143 15.79 -1.56 6.47
N TYR A 144 14.99 -2.61 6.33
CA TYR A 144 14.03 -2.72 5.24
C TYR A 144 12.92 -1.67 5.38
N ASN A 145 12.26 -1.34 4.27
CA ASN A 145 11.25 -0.29 4.17
C ASN A 145 9.82 -0.87 4.16
N ALA A 146 9.63 -2.03 3.54
CA ALA A 146 8.38 -2.77 3.52
C ALA A 146 8.65 -4.29 3.64
N SER A 147 7.64 -5.06 4.03
CA SER A 147 7.67 -6.52 3.94
C SER A 147 6.74 -7.03 2.84
N VAL A 148 7.02 -8.24 2.35
CA VAL A 148 6.25 -8.91 1.29
C VAL A 148 5.95 -10.36 1.65
N ASP A 149 4.94 -10.94 1.01
CA ASP A 149 4.60 -12.36 1.15
C ASP A 149 5.58 -13.28 0.42
N SER A 150 6.18 -12.80 -0.67
CA SER A 150 7.15 -13.54 -1.49
C SER A 150 8.20 -12.60 -2.06
N LEU A 151 9.48 -12.98 -1.96
CA LEU A 151 10.58 -12.19 -2.54
C LEU A 151 10.68 -12.31 -4.06
N SER A 152 10.26 -13.45 -4.62
CA SER A 152 10.38 -13.72 -6.05
C SER A 152 9.20 -13.17 -6.85
N ASN A 153 8.01 -13.19 -6.26
CA ASN A 153 6.79 -12.68 -6.89
C ASN A 153 5.81 -12.16 -5.82
N PRO A 154 6.03 -10.95 -5.29
CA PRO A 154 5.15 -10.37 -4.29
C PRO A 154 3.71 -10.20 -4.82
N GLU A 155 2.74 -10.70 -4.07
CA GLU A 155 1.34 -10.31 -4.20
C GLU A 155 0.99 -9.24 -3.17
N ILE A 156 1.60 -9.30 -1.99
CA ILE A 156 1.23 -8.48 -0.84
C ILE A 156 2.44 -7.66 -0.40
N PHE A 157 2.19 -6.40 -0.10
CA PHE A 157 3.16 -5.47 0.48
C PHE A 157 2.60 -4.93 1.79
N VAL A 158 3.43 -4.91 2.82
CA VAL A 158 3.06 -4.36 4.13
C VAL A 158 4.03 -3.25 4.50
N THR A 159 3.50 -2.09 4.88
CA THR A 159 4.29 -0.96 5.39
C THR A 159 3.81 -0.50 6.76
N GLN A 160 4.76 -0.06 7.57
CA GLN A 160 4.54 0.41 8.93
C GLN A 160 4.59 1.94 9.03
N SER A 161 4.81 2.63 7.92
CA SER A 161 4.93 4.09 7.90
C SER A 161 3.75 4.74 7.16
N PRO A 162 3.05 5.71 7.78
CA PRO A 162 1.94 6.44 7.16
C PRO A 162 2.26 7.06 5.79
N GLY A 163 3.45 7.65 5.66
CA GLY A 163 3.89 8.33 4.43
C GLY A 163 4.41 7.40 3.35
N ALA A 164 4.47 6.09 3.58
CA ALA A 164 5.01 5.15 2.61
C ALA A 164 4.08 4.85 1.44
N ALA A 165 2.85 5.37 1.44
CA ALA A 165 1.92 5.20 0.32
C ALA A 165 1.06 6.45 0.14
N TYR A 166 0.83 6.81 -1.12
CA TYR A 166 -0.10 7.88 -1.51
C TYR A 166 -1.33 7.27 -2.22
N PRO A 167 -2.55 7.49 -1.73
CA PRO A 167 -3.78 7.03 -2.38
C PRO A 167 -4.09 7.92 -3.60
N ALA A 168 -3.57 7.59 -4.78
CA ALA A 168 -3.67 8.49 -5.94
C ALA A 168 -5.06 8.49 -6.60
N TYR A 169 -5.77 7.36 -6.56
CA TYR A 169 -7.08 7.24 -7.16
C TYR A 169 -8.05 6.42 -6.31
N VAL A 170 -9.32 6.83 -6.32
CA VAL A 170 -10.45 6.02 -5.89
C VAL A 170 -11.12 5.43 -7.13
N ILE A 171 -11.20 4.10 -7.20
CA ILE A 171 -11.89 3.38 -8.26
C ILE A 171 -13.19 2.84 -7.68
N THR A 172 -14.32 3.24 -8.26
CA THR A 172 -15.65 2.76 -7.88
C THR A 172 -16.21 1.85 -8.97
N PHE A 173 -16.74 0.69 -8.57
CA PHE A 173 -17.17 -0.37 -9.49
C PHE A 173 -18.36 -1.16 -8.94
N SER A 174 -19.03 -1.95 -9.79
CA SER A 174 -20.16 -2.84 -9.43
C SER A 174 -20.07 -4.18 -10.15
#